data_AF-A0A956IVI9-F1
#
_entry.id   AF-A0A956IVI9-F1
#
_cell.length_a   1.000
_cell.length_b   1.000
_cell.length_c   1.000
_cell.angle_alpha   90.00
_cell.angle_beta   90.00
_cell.angle_gamma   90.00
#
_symmetry.space_group_name_H-M   'P 1'
#
loop_
_entity.id
_entity.type
_entity.pdbx_description
1 polymer ?
#
loop_
_entity_poly.entity_id
_entity_poly.type
_entity_poly.pdbx_seq_one_letter_code
_entity_poly.pdbx_strand_id
1 'polypeptide(L)'
;MGLYDAYLAGLPTKAPFRAFPECQSKASLLTTAIEHHGLPRLAIDIDPDVRDHLEHPPPVSSWVADVQLYGAVCALADGHGYGPAELERWIATLARRLYRQPIYRFLMLVVSPERLIRGTAKRWGAFHRGTELEVRESAEHRVVIQIRRPRPTLGIVQPSMVASIQVAIEEAGGKEVVSSVLDDRADTLDIELTWR
;
A
#
# COMPACT_ATOMS: atom_id res chain seq x y z
N MET A 1 21.39 4.18 4.87
CA MET A 1 20.61 2.94 4.88
C MET A 1 19.49 3.12 3.86
N GLY A 2 19.36 2.22 2.90
CA GLY A 2 18.29 2.30 1.88
C GLY A 2 16.92 1.98 2.46
N LEU A 3 15.86 2.28 1.72
CA LEU A 3 14.48 1.94 2.03
C LEU A 3 14.29 0.42 2.17
N TYR A 4 14.92 -0.38 1.31
CA TYR A 4 14.86 -1.83 1.35
C TYR A 4 15.47 -2.38 2.63
N ASP A 5 16.68 -1.93 2.99
CA ASP A 5 17.34 -2.33 4.24
C ASP A 5 16.52 -1.90 5.47
N ALA A 6 15.97 -0.69 5.43
CA ALA A 6 15.13 -0.17 6.51
C ALA A 6 13.84 -0.99 6.67
N TYR A 7 13.25 -1.43 5.55
CA TYR A 7 12.08 -2.29 5.56
C TYR A 7 12.42 -3.67 6.11
N LEU A 8 13.50 -4.29 5.62
CA LEU A 8 14.01 -5.58 6.06
C LEU A 8 14.33 -5.59 7.56
N ALA A 9 14.95 -4.52 8.07
CA ALA A 9 15.28 -4.38 9.49
C ALA A 9 14.03 -4.33 10.40
N GLY A 10 12.86 -3.98 9.86
CA GLY A 10 11.59 -4.00 10.57
C GLY A 10 10.89 -5.36 10.60
N LEU A 11 11.36 -6.34 9.82
CA LEU A 11 10.77 -7.68 9.72
C LEU A 11 11.36 -8.65 10.76
N PRO A 12 10.66 -9.78 11.04
CA PRO A 12 11.24 -10.85 11.84
C PRO A 12 12.57 -11.36 11.28
N THR A 13 13.53 -11.65 12.16
CA THR A 13 14.90 -12.03 11.75
C THR A 13 14.99 -13.37 11.04
N LYS A 14 14.08 -14.31 11.34
CA LYS A 14 14.05 -15.63 10.71
C LYS A 14 13.12 -15.61 9.49
N ALA A 15 13.69 -15.77 8.30
CA ALA A 15 12.97 -15.83 7.02
C ALA A 15 12.01 -14.63 6.80
N PRO A 16 12.52 -13.38 6.83
CA PRO A 16 11.71 -12.16 6.85
C PRO A 16 10.68 -12.08 5.71
N PHE A 17 11.08 -12.38 4.47
CA PHE A 17 10.20 -12.33 3.29
C PHE A 17 9.26 -13.53 3.13
N ARG A 18 9.31 -14.48 4.06
CA ARG A 18 8.36 -15.60 4.16
C ARG A 18 7.53 -15.50 5.45
N ALA A 19 7.69 -14.42 6.21
CA ALA A 19 6.85 -14.11 7.35
C ALA A 19 5.46 -13.68 6.86
N PHE A 20 4.42 -14.04 7.62
CA PHE A 20 3.03 -13.66 7.36
C PHE A 20 2.52 -14.04 5.95
N PRO A 21 2.64 -15.31 5.52
CA PRO A 21 2.19 -15.76 4.19
C PRO A 21 0.69 -15.53 3.93
N GLU A 22 -0.11 -15.41 4.99
CA GLU A 22 -1.53 -15.09 4.95
C GLU A 22 -1.82 -13.62 4.57
N CYS A 23 -0.88 -12.70 4.82
CA CYS A 23 -0.99 -11.29 4.47
C CYS A 23 -0.55 -11.09 3.03
N GLN A 24 -1.48 -10.73 2.15
CA GLN A 24 -1.22 -10.63 0.72
C GLN A 24 -1.88 -9.39 0.12
N SER A 25 -1.24 -8.84 -0.91
CA SER A 25 -1.76 -7.74 -1.72
C SER A 25 -1.80 -8.13 -3.19
N LYS A 26 -2.66 -7.45 -3.95
CA LYS A 26 -2.69 -7.61 -5.41
C LYS A 26 -1.38 -7.16 -6.04
N ALA A 27 -0.83 -8.01 -6.90
CA ALA A 27 0.37 -7.75 -7.68
C ALA A 27 0.29 -6.46 -8.51
N SER A 28 -0.93 -6.03 -8.86
CA SER A 28 -1.16 -4.83 -9.68
C SER A 28 -0.45 -3.57 -9.21
N LEU A 29 -0.22 -3.37 -7.90
CA LEU A 29 0.57 -2.21 -7.45
C LEU A 29 2.02 -2.29 -7.95
N LEU A 30 2.67 -3.44 -7.76
CA LEU A 30 4.04 -3.69 -8.20
C LEU A 30 4.14 -3.66 -9.73
N THR A 31 3.22 -4.32 -10.43
CA THR A 31 3.20 -4.29 -11.90
C THR A 31 3.04 -2.87 -12.43
N THR A 32 2.14 -2.07 -11.83
CA THR A 32 1.97 -0.65 -12.20
C THR A 32 3.23 0.17 -11.93
N ALA A 33 3.96 -0.13 -10.84
CA ALA A 33 5.23 0.51 -10.52
C ALA A 33 6.29 0.26 -11.60
N ILE A 34 6.44 -1.01 -12.00
CA ILE A 34 7.40 -1.45 -13.03
C ILE A 34 7.04 -0.88 -14.40
N GLU A 35 5.77 -0.96 -14.81
CA GLU A 35 5.30 -0.42 -16.08
C GLU A 35 5.49 1.10 -16.17
N HIS A 36 5.29 1.82 -15.06
CA HIS A 36 5.34 3.28 -15.08
C HIS A 36 6.78 3.83 -15.02
N HIS A 37 7.64 3.25 -14.19
CA HIS A 37 8.98 3.78 -13.92
C HIS A 37 10.12 2.94 -14.48
N GLY A 38 9.82 1.75 -14.99
CA GLY A 38 10.83 0.78 -15.41
C GLY A 38 11.59 0.16 -14.23
N LEU A 39 12.34 -0.89 -14.56
CA LEU A 39 13.27 -1.52 -13.62
C LEU A 39 14.58 -0.70 -13.59
N PRO A 40 14.96 -0.11 -12.45
CA PRO A 40 16.25 0.55 -12.32
C PRO A 40 17.37 -0.50 -12.23
N ARG A 41 18.61 -0.06 -12.42
CA ARG A 41 19.77 -0.88 -12.04
C ARG A 41 19.83 -0.95 -10.51
N LEU A 42 19.58 -2.12 -9.96
CA LEU A 42 19.71 -2.36 -8.52
C LEU A 42 21.20 -2.47 -8.16
N ALA A 43 21.68 -1.58 -7.29
CA ALA A 43 23.03 -1.62 -6.73
C ALA A 43 23.08 -2.25 -5.32
N ILE A 44 21.96 -2.85 -4.90
CA ILE A 44 21.77 -3.49 -3.59
C ILE A 44 21.57 -4.98 -3.76
N ASP A 45 21.95 -5.75 -2.73
CA ASP A 45 21.59 -7.16 -2.64
C ASP A 45 20.17 -7.28 -2.07
N ILE A 46 19.33 -8.07 -2.73
CA ILE A 46 17.92 -8.26 -2.38
C ILE A 46 17.61 -9.75 -2.30
N ASP A 47 16.61 -10.10 -1.50
CA ASP A 47 16.19 -11.48 -1.29
C ASP A 47 15.77 -12.11 -2.63
N PRO A 48 16.12 -13.39 -2.88
CA PRO A 48 15.77 -14.06 -4.13
C PRO A 48 14.28 -14.03 -4.48
N ASP A 49 13.37 -14.13 -3.50
CA ASP A 49 11.94 -14.10 -3.76
C ASP A 49 11.50 -12.69 -4.19
N VAL A 50 12.09 -11.64 -3.60
CA VAL A 50 11.84 -10.24 -3.99
C VAL A 50 12.39 -9.97 -5.39
N ARG A 51 13.57 -10.48 -5.70
CA ARG A 51 14.20 -10.37 -7.02
C ARG A 51 13.32 -11.00 -8.11
N ASP A 52 12.79 -12.19 -7.86
CA ASP A 52 11.94 -12.89 -8.81
C ASP A 52 10.69 -12.07 -9.17
N HIS A 53 10.03 -11.42 -8.20
CA HIS A 53 8.89 -10.53 -8.49
C HIS A 53 9.24 -9.31 -9.34
N LEU A 54 10.51 -8.87 -9.33
CA LEU A 54 10.97 -7.75 -10.15
C LEU A 54 11.34 -8.19 -11.57
N GLU A 55 12.05 -9.32 -11.69
CA GLU A 55 12.53 -9.85 -12.97
C GLU A 55 11.40 -10.57 -13.74
N HIS A 56 10.47 -11.19 -13.02
CA HIS A 56 9.32 -11.92 -13.56
C HIS A 56 8.02 -11.47 -12.85
N PRO A 57 7.53 -10.25 -13.16
CA PRO A 57 6.37 -9.68 -12.46
C PRO A 57 5.16 -10.60 -12.54
N PRO A 58 4.52 -10.94 -11.41
CA PRO A 58 3.33 -11.78 -11.44
C PRO A 58 2.16 -11.05 -12.15
N PRO A 59 1.19 -11.79 -12.71
CA PRO A 59 0.01 -11.19 -13.31
C PRO A 59 -0.70 -10.25 -12.34
N VAL A 60 -1.23 -9.11 -12.83
CA VAL A 60 -1.85 -8.04 -12.01
C VAL A 60 -2.93 -8.51 -11.02
N SER A 61 -3.63 -9.60 -11.34
CA SER A 61 -4.69 -10.19 -10.52
C SER A 61 -4.19 -11.20 -9.48
N SER A 62 -2.90 -11.55 -9.51
CA SER A 62 -2.27 -12.48 -8.57
C SER A 62 -2.13 -11.87 -7.19
N TRP A 63 -2.02 -12.74 -6.19
CA TRP A 63 -1.78 -12.37 -4.81
C TRP A 63 -0.33 -12.60 -4.47
N VAL A 64 0.32 -11.60 -3.90
CA VAL A 64 1.73 -11.63 -3.49
C VAL A 64 1.78 -11.34 -2.00
N ALA A 65 2.63 -12.05 -1.25
CA ALA A 65 2.82 -11.77 0.17
C ALA A 65 3.20 -10.31 0.38
N ASP A 66 2.55 -9.64 1.33
CA ASP A 66 2.74 -8.20 1.58
C ASP A 66 4.21 -7.87 1.79
N VAL A 67 4.92 -8.70 2.56
CA VAL A 67 6.34 -8.50 2.83
C VAL A 67 7.22 -8.55 1.59
N GLN A 68 6.87 -9.39 0.62
CA GLN A 68 7.60 -9.49 -0.65
C GLN A 68 7.26 -8.31 -1.56
N LEU A 69 5.98 -7.93 -1.64
CA LEU A 69 5.52 -6.83 -2.47
C LEU A 69 6.11 -5.49 -1.98
N TYR A 70 6.04 -5.21 -0.68
CA TYR A 70 6.60 -3.97 -0.12
C TYR A 70 8.12 -3.96 -0.14
N GLY A 71 8.77 -5.11 0.05
CA GLY A 71 10.20 -5.26 -0.21
C GLY A 71 10.58 -4.89 -1.64
N ALA A 72 9.85 -5.41 -2.64
CA ALA A 72 10.07 -5.11 -4.05
C ALA A 72 9.88 -3.61 -4.36
N VAL A 73 8.84 -3.00 -3.81
CA VAL A 73 8.60 -1.55 -3.95
C VAL A 73 9.72 -0.72 -3.32
N CYS A 74 10.20 -1.09 -2.14
CA CYS A 74 11.32 -0.42 -1.49
C CYS A 74 12.62 -0.56 -2.29
N ALA A 75 12.90 -1.75 -2.85
CA ALA A 75 14.06 -1.99 -3.70
C ALA A 75 14.00 -1.15 -5.00
N LEU A 76 12.83 -1.05 -5.62
CA LEU A 76 12.62 -0.18 -6.79
C LEU A 76 12.85 1.29 -6.43
N ALA A 77 12.30 1.74 -5.31
CA ALA A 77 12.47 3.11 -4.85
C ALA A 77 13.96 3.43 -4.59
N ASP A 78 14.70 2.54 -3.92
CA ASP A 78 16.15 2.68 -3.72
C ASP A 78 16.91 2.74 -5.04
N GLY A 79 16.57 1.88 -6.00
CA GLY A 79 17.19 1.88 -7.33
C GLY A 79 16.96 3.18 -8.11
N HIS A 80 15.85 3.88 -7.84
CA HIS A 80 15.55 5.21 -8.39
C HIS A 80 16.08 6.36 -7.53
N GLY A 81 16.77 6.07 -6.42
CA GLY A 81 17.34 7.06 -5.51
C GLY A 81 16.31 7.77 -4.63
N TYR A 82 15.16 7.16 -4.37
CA TYR A 82 14.08 7.75 -3.58
C TYR A 82 14.34 7.61 -2.08
N GLY A 83 14.04 8.67 -1.33
CA GLY A 83 13.91 8.61 0.12
C GLY A 83 12.48 8.32 0.56
N PRO A 84 12.21 8.31 1.88
CA PRO A 84 10.88 7.99 2.42
C PRO A 84 9.77 8.92 1.90
N ALA A 85 10.05 10.22 1.78
CA ALA A 85 9.08 11.20 1.29
C ALA A 85 8.83 11.04 -0.23
N GLU A 86 9.85 10.69 -1.01
CA GLU A 86 9.69 10.35 -2.43
C GLU A 86 8.86 9.07 -2.60
N LEU A 87 9.10 8.04 -1.78
CA LEU A 87 8.35 6.79 -1.80
C LEU A 87 6.85 7.04 -1.56
N GLU A 88 6.50 7.85 -0.56
CA GLU A 88 5.12 8.19 -0.27
C GLU A 88 4.43 8.88 -1.45
N ARG A 89 5.06 9.92 -2.02
CA ARG A 89 4.53 10.64 -3.20
C ARG A 89 4.42 9.72 -4.40
N TRP A 90 5.37 8.81 -4.57
CA TRP A 90 5.38 7.85 -5.65
C TRP A 90 4.22 6.85 -5.51
N ILE A 91 4.01 6.29 -4.33
CA ILE A 91 2.89 5.36 -4.07
C ILE A 91 1.54 6.05 -4.22
N ALA A 92 1.39 7.31 -3.79
CA ALA A 92 0.19 8.08 -4.07
C ALA A 92 -0.07 8.21 -5.58
N THR A 93 0.98 8.42 -6.38
CA THR A 93 0.88 8.48 -7.85
C THR A 93 0.48 7.13 -8.45
N LEU A 94 1.07 6.03 -7.96
CA LEU A 94 0.74 4.67 -8.40
C LEU A 94 -0.69 4.30 -8.03
N ALA A 95 -1.16 4.65 -6.83
CA ALA A 95 -2.53 4.42 -6.38
C ALA A 95 -3.55 5.13 -7.29
N ARG A 96 -3.32 6.41 -7.64
CA ARG A 96 -4.18 7.15 -8.59
C ARG A 96 -4.27 6.45 -9.94
N ARG A 97 -3.14 5.96 -10.45
CA ARG A 97 -3.10 5.21 -11.73
C ARG A 97 -3.87 3.90 -11.61
N LEU A 98 -3.59 3.13 -10.57
CA LEU A 98 -4.19 1.83 -10.30
C LEU A 98 -5.72 1.92 -10.23
N TYR A 99 -6.25 2.88 -9.48
CA TYR A 99 -7.70 3.06 -9.31
C TYR A 99 -8.43 3.45 -10.60
N ARG A 100 -7.70 4.02 -11.56
CA ARG A 100 -8.24 4.39 -12.90
C ARG A 100 -8.11 3.27 -13.93
N GLN A 101 -7.38 2.19 -13.64
CA GLN A 101 -7.22 1.07 -14.59
C GLN A 101 -8.57 0.38 -14.85
N PRO A 102 -8.83 -0.10 -16.08
CA PRO A 102 -10.12 -0.71 -16.44
C PRO A 102 -10.58 -1.84 -15.51
N ILE A 103 -9.64 -2.67 -15.04
CA ILE A 103 -9.92 -3.81 -14.16
C ILE A 103 -10.43 -3.39 -12.78
N TYR A 104 -9.98 -2.24 -12.26
CA TYR A 104 -10.37 -1.72 -10.94
C TYR A 104 -11.36 -0.57 -11.00
N ARG A 105 -11.56 0.03 -12.18
CA ARG A 105 -12.42 1.20 -12.36
C ARG A 105 -13.81 0.97 -11.79
N PHE A 106 -14.47 -0.16 -12.05
CA PHE A 106 -15.82 -0.41 -11.51
C PHE A 106 -15.85 -0.53 -9.98
N LEU A 107 -14.77 -1.03 -9.39
CA LEU A 107 -14.63 -1.09 -7.94
C LEU A 107 -14.46 0.32 -7.36
N MET A 108 -13.71 1.18 -8.04
CA MET A 108 -13.36 2.53 -7.55
C MET A 108 -14.31 3.64 -8.04
N LEU A 109 -15.26 3.33 -8.94
CA LEU A 109 -16.25 4.29 -9.45
C LEU A 109 -17.32 4.56 -8.38
N VAL A 110 -17.00 5.47 -7.46
CA VAL A 110 -17.90 5.99 -6.44
C VAL A 110 -18.11 7.48 -6.63
N VAL A 111 -19.32 7.94 -6.30
CA VAL A 111 -19.76 9.31 -6.60
C VAL A 111 -19.48 10.27 -5.42
N SER A 112 -19.11 9.75 -4.25
CA SER A 112 -18.74 10.56 -3.09
C SER A 112 -17.87 9.79 -2.06
N PRO A 113 -17.09 10.48 -1.21
CA PRO A 113 -16.35 9.86 -0.10
C PRO A 113 -17.21 9.01 0.83
N GLU A 114 -18.44 9.44 1.15
CA GLU A 114 -19.35 8.70 2.04
C GLU A 114 -19.78 7.36 1.42
N ARG A 115 -19.94 7.32 0.09
CA ARG A 115 -20.19 6.07 -0.64
C ARG A 115 -18.97 5.17 -0.66
N LEU A 116 -17.76 5.74 -0.77
CA LEU A 116 -16.52 4.98 -0.65
C LEU A 116 -16.43 4.30 0.73
N ILE A 117 -16.62 5.08 1.79
CA ILE A 117 -16.50 4.65 3.19
C ILE A 117 -17.44 3.49 3.49
N ARG A 118 -18.72 3.57 3.06
CA ARG A 118 -19.69 2.46 3.25
C ARG A 118 -19.25 1.15 2.60
N GLY A 119 -18.44 1.20 1.54
CA GLY A 119 -17.93 0.03 0.83
C GLY A 119 -16.48 -0.33 1.16
N THR A 120 -15.87 0.33 2.14
CA THR A 120 -14.41 0.32 2.30
C THR A 120 -13.86 -1.07 2.60
N ALA A 121 -14.49 -1.84 3.49
CA ALA A 121 -14.06 -3.20 3.85
C ALA A 121 -14.06 -4.14 2.63
N LYS A 122 -15.08 -4.02 1.76
CA LYS A 122 -15.17 -4.80 0.52
C LYS A 122 -14.09 -4.40 -0.48
N ARG A 123 -13.74 -3.11 -0.57
CA ARG A 123 -12.66 -2.61 -1.45
C ARG A 123 -11.32 -3.06 -0.94
N TRP A 124 -11.10 -2.98 0.37
CA TRP A 124 -9.92 -3.52 1.01
C TRP A 124 -9.73 -5.00 0.65
N GLY A 125 -10.75 -5.84 0.85
CA GLY A 125 -10.68 -7.27 0.51
C GLY A 125 -10.50 -7.58 -0.99
N ALA A 126 -10.70 -6.61 -1.89
CA ALA A 126 -10.39 -6.79 -3.31
C ALA A 126 -8.90 -6.61 -3.62
N PHE A 127 -8.19 -5.83 -2.79
CA PHE A 127 -6.77 -5.54 -2.92
C PHE A 127 -5.88 -6.28 -1.92
N HIS A 128 -6.44 -6.69 -0.77
CA HIS A 128 -5.72 -7.25 0.36
C HIS A 128 -6.37 -8.54 0.90
N ARG A 129 -5.55 -9.43 1.47
CA ARG A 129 -5.92 -10.64 2.21
C ARG A 129 -5.09 -10.74 3.48
N GLY A 130 -5.63 -11.40 4.51
CA GLY A 130 -4.96 -11.56 5.81
C GLY A 130 -4.86 -10.27 6.63
N THR A 131 -5.40 -9.16 6.12
CA THR A 131 -5.58 -7.89 6.83
C THR A 131 -7.00 -7.41 6.65
N GLU A 132 -7.49 -6.61 7.59
CA GLU A 132 -8.86 -6.09 7.59
C GLU A 132 -8.83 -4.58 7.66
N LEU A 133 -9.79 -3.92 7.00
CA LEU A 133 -10.03 -2.50 7.16
C LEU A 133 -11.49 -2.28 7.51
N GLU A 134 -11.74 -1.58 8.61
CA GLU A 134 -13.07 -1.25 9.10
C GLU A 134 -13.21 0.23 9.45
N VAL A 135 -14.44 0.74 9.44
CA VAL A 135 -14.76 2.10 9.86
C VAL A 135 -15.05 2.08 11.36
N ARG A 136 -14.31 2.87 12.14
CA ARG A 136 -14.53 3.04 13.58
C ARG A 136 -15.50 4.18 13.87
N GLU A 137 -15.32 5.29 13.17
CA GLU A 137 -16.16 6.47 13.28
C GLU A 137 -16.39 7.07 11.90
N SER A 138 -17.59 7.60 11.65
CA SER A 138 -17.89 8.35 10.44
C SER A 138 -18.76 9.54 10.81
N ALA A 139 -18.34 10.71 10.35
CA ALA A 139 -19.10 11.95 10.42
C ALA A 139 -19.09 12.61 9.03
N GLU A 140 -19.78 13.74 8.92
CA GLU A 140 -19.67 14.57 7.72
C GLU A 140 -18.20 15.02 7.55
N HIS A 141 -17.63 14.81 6.37
CA HIS A 141 -16.26 15.21 6.02
C HIS A 141 -15.13 14.61 6.89
N ARG A 142 -15.41 13.57 7.68
CA ARG A 142 -14.45 12.91 8.56
C ARG A 142 -14.73 11.42 8.68
N VAL A 143 -13.67 10.61 8.67
CA VAL A 143 -13.74 9.18 8.98
C VAL A 143 -12.53 8.75 9.80
N VAL A 144 -12.75 7.86 10.76
CA VAL A 144 -11.69 7.10 11.42
C VAL A 144 -11.80 5.66 10.95
N ILE A 145 -10.74 5.15 10.37
CA ILE A 145 -10.63 3.75 9.94
C ILE A 145 -9.58 3.04 10.80
N GLN A 146 -9.76 1.73 10.94
CA GLN A 146 -8.77 0.86 11.55
C GLN A 146 -8.36 -0.20 10.54
N ILE A 147 -7.04 -0.42 10.43
CA ILE A 147 -6.47 -1.56 9.70
C ILE A 147 -5.97 -2.58 10.73
N ARG A 148 -6.46 -3.81 10.69
CA ARG A 148 -5.91 -4.94 11.45
C ARG A 148 -4.87 -5.67 10.62
N ARG A 149 -3.66 -5.78 11.15
CA ARG A 149 -2.51 -6.36 10.47
C ARG A 149 -1.38 -6.70 11.46
N PRO A 150 -0.51 -7.66 11.18
CA PRO A 150 0.74 -7.76 11.93
C PRO A 150 1.61 -6.51 11.67
N ARG A 151 1.97 -5.74 12.70
CA ARG A 151 2.71 -4.46 12.57
C ARG A 151 3.94 -4.50 11.65
N PRO A 152 4.79 -5.55 11.68
CA PRO A 152 5.98 -5.61 10.83
C PRO A 152 5.68 -5.52 9.32
N THR A 153 4.47 -5.89 8.89
CA THR A 153 4.12 -5.98 7.46
C THR A 153 4.24 -4.65 6.70
N LEU A 154 3.85 -3.50 7.28
CA LEU A 154 4.02 -2.21 6.58
C LEU A 154 5.35 -1.53 6.93
N GLY A 155 5.85 -1.63 8.17
CA GLY A 155 7.12 -1.01 8.58
C GLY A 155 7.29 0.44 8.07
N ILE A 156 8.38 0.71 7.37
CA ILE A 156 8.69 2.02 6.76
C ILE A 156 7.72 2.43 5.63
N VAL A 157 6.92 1.50 5.09
CA VAL A 157 5.93 1.74 4.04
C VAL A 157 4.58 2.21 4.62
N GLN A 158 4.40 2.21 5.94
CA GLN A 158 3.16 2.65 6.58
C GLN A 158 2.66 4.04 6.09
N PRO A 159 3.49 5.10 6.00
CA PRO A 159 3.04 6.38 5.46
C PRO A 159 2.55 6.29 4.00
N SER A 160 3.19 5.43 3.20
CA SER A 160 2.78 5.21 1.81
C SER A 160 1.44 4.47 1.70
N MET A 161 1.16 3.53 2.61
CA MET A 161 -0.16 2.91 2.72
C MET A 161 -1.23 3.95 3.05
N VAL A 162 -0.98 4.81 4.04
CA VAL A 162 -1.89 5.90 4.41
C VAL A 162 -2.15 6.83 3.22
N ALA A 163 -1.10 7.22 2.49
CA ALA A 163 -1.22 8.02 1.28
C ALA A 163 -2.07 7.36 0.20
N SER A 164 -1.97 6.03 0.02
CA SER A 164 -2.81 5.29 -0.94
C SER A 164 -4.31 5.30 -0.59
N ILE A 165 -4.64 5.35 0.71
CA ILE A 165 -6.01 5.45 1.21
C ILE A 165 -6.52 6.88 1.07
N GLN A 166 -5.68 7.88 1.37
CA GLN A 166 -6.00 9.29 1.14
C GLN A 166 -6.37 9.52 -0.34
N VAL A 167 -5.58 8.99 -1.26
CA VAL A 167 -5.84 9.03 -2.70
C VAL A 167 -7.22 8.43 -3.04
N ALA A 168 -7.67 7.39 -2.36
CA ALA A 168 -8.98 6.81 -2.63
C ALA A 168 -10.13 7.79 -2.31
N ILE A 169 -9.99 8.58 -1.23
CA ILE A 169 -10.96 9.64 -0.88
C ILE A 169 -10.90 10.79 -1.89
N GLU A 170 -9.70 11.19 -2.33
CA GLU A 170 -9.52 12.20 -3.38
C GLU A 170 -10.20 11.78 -4.69
N GLU A 171 -9.96 10.55 -5.14
CA GLU A 171 -10.57 10.01 -6.37
C GLU A 171 -12.09 9.81 -6.24
N ALA A 172 -12.61 9.70 -5.01
CA ALA A 172 -14.05 9.67 -4.74
C ALA A 172 -14.70 11.07 -4.71
N GLY A 173 -13.93 12.14 -4.93
CA GLY A 173 -14.41 13.52 -5.02
C GLY A 173 -14.15 14.37 -3.77
N GLY A 174 -13.48 13.83 -2.75
CA GLY A 174 -13.05 14.62 -1.60
C GLY A 174 -11.99 15.65 -1.99
N LYS A 175 -12.09 16.87 -1.47
CA LYS A 175 -11.10 17.93 -1.70
C LYS A 175 -10.29 18.16 -0.45
N GLU A 176 -9.06 18.66 -0.63
CA GLU A 176 -8.16 19.02 0.48
C GLU A 176 -8.05 17.91 1.53
N VAL A 177 -7.93 16.66 1.05
CA VAL A 177 -7.96 15.51 1.93
C VAL A 177 -6.70 15.50 2.79
N VAL A 178 -6.89 15.38 4.10
CA VAL A 178 -5.81 15.25 5.08
C VAL A 178 -5.95 13.94 5.80
N SER A 179 -4.84 13.21 5.94
CA SER A 179 -4.76 12.01 6.75
C SER A 179 -3.84 12.21 7.95
N SER A 180 -4.17 11.56 9.07
CA SER A 180 -3.33 11.53 10.27
C SER A 180 -3.39 10.14 10.90
N VAL A 181 -2.24 9.65 11.36
CA VAL A 181 -2.19 8.41 12.16
C VAL A 181 -2.56 8.78 13.59
N LEU A 182 -3.64 8.19 14.10
CA LEU A 182 -4.07 8.38 15.48
C LEU A 182 -3.32 7.45 16.43
N ASP A 183 -3.11 6.20 16.00
CA ASP A 183 -2.44 5.17 16.78
C ASP A 183 -1.84 4.07 15.87
N ASP A 184 -0.66 3.55 16.22
CA ASP A 184 0.02 2.45 15.52
C ASP A 184 0.51 1.41 16.54
N ARG A 185 -0.31 0.38 16.72
CA ARG A 185 -0.06 -0.73 17.66
C ARG A 185 0.52 -1.95 16.94
N ALA A 186 0.77 -3.00 17.70
CA ALA A 186 1.32 -4.26 17.20
C ALA A 186 0.41 -4.96 16.18
N ASP A 187 -0.90 -4.76 16.26
CA ASP A 187 -1.91 -5.46 15.46
C ASP A 187 -2.92 -4.53 14.78
N THR A 188 -2.90 -3.23 15.10
CA THR A 188 -3.84 -2.24 14.57
C THR A 188 -3.15 -0.95 14.15
N LEU A 189 -3.66 -0.32 13.11
CA LEU A 189 -3.32 1.04 12.66
C LEU A 189 -4.60 1.85 12.53
N ASP A 190 -4.73 2.89 13.35
CA ASP A 190 -5.88 3.80 13.33
C ASP A 190 -5.52 5.08 12.58
N ILE A 191 -6.34 5.42 11.58
CA ILE A 191 -6.10 6.54 10.67
C ILE A 191 -7.36 7.40 10.66
N GLU A 192 -7.19 8.69 10.85
CA GLU A 192 -8.21 9.68 10.58
C GLU A 192 -8.01 10.28 9.18
N LEU A 193 -9.10 10.42 8.43
CA LEU A 193 -9.13 11.19 7.20
C LEU A 193 -10.20 12.26 7.28
N THR A 194 -9.87 13.48 6.86
CA THR A 194 -10.80 14.61 6.72
C THR A 194 -10.76 15.17 5.30
N TRP A 195 -11.86 15.77 4.84
CA TRP A 195 -11.95 16.37 3.49
C TRP A 195 -12.87 17.61 3.48
N ARG A 196 -12.98 18.28 2.34
CA ARG A 196 -13.95 19.34 2.02
C ARG A 196 -14.68 19.06 0.72
#